data_AF-A0AAI8W0G8-F1
#
_entry.id   AF-A0AAI8W0G8-F1
#
_cell.length_a   1.000
_cell.length_b   1.000
_cell.length_c   1.000
_cell.angle_alpha   90.00
_cell.angle_beta   90.00
_cell.angle_gamma   90.00
#
_symmetry.space_group_name_H-M   'P 1'
#
loop_
_entity.id
_entity.type
_entity.pdbx_description
1 polymer ?
#
loop_
_entity_poly.entity_id
_entity_poly.type
_entity_poly.pdbx_seq_one_letter_code
_entity_poly.pdbx_strand_id
1 'polypeptide(L)'
;MAAMTTALAGAFRSERLTYRAIEDTEADKAFVFRDLNSDPAAFGMASFAMHQPCTRQKSDQNIESALKASLLSVFICLPGNEDEEVSDPTPIGMLFLSDSGFASLAYFRRTRLGIQIADAHQGKGYGTEAISWAVDWAFLWAGVHSVALMTASYNERALALYEKLGFKVEGVSREAIYMDRKWYDMVQLGMLEQEWEAQRKKSIRVQHRRDHKQLCELIKENRQDVNAQERKLRAISRLSGNAGDVFAQWRGRFWRLAESRPYMIARQGLVDSLLNIDTRHASQEAAEHMRDMLQLARNDGMGIRNQLPGQLLRLGQDQEAYDFMKWWAVIENDDEHDASDMSLPYLDVHGADVFEPVALFTNDSPIRELTPRVCVTLIKLRLLNDLETLQKAAPGASLDSRRESVGPIVTQREDILNRDDHGPHIEELKTQIRALYASVQKSNKYFWPALCSPSKTMNQPLPGSFGPGSPQEIHIFLRYNVDSWYETKGTTRRIKALIQGNF
;
A
#
# COMPACT_ATOMS: atom_id res chain seq x y z
N MET A 1 6.17 -10.32 -0.19
CA MET A 1 6.10 -11.23 -1.34
C MET A 1 5.08 -10.77 -2.36
N ALA A 2 3.76 -10.78 -2.13
CA ALA A 2 2.75 -10.42 -3.14
C ALA A 2 2.99 -9.06 -3.85
N ALA A 3 3.31 -7.99 -3.11
CA ALA A 3 3.63 -6.69 -3.71
C ALA A 3 4.90 -6.71 -4.58
N MET A 4 5.93 -7.46 -4.17
CA MET A 4 7.12 -7.68 -5.01
C MET A 4 6.80 -8.57 -6.21
N THR A 5 5.95 -9.58 -6.07
CA THR A 5 5.51 -10.45 -7.16
C THR A 5 4.73 -9.64 -8.21
N THR A 6 3.85 -8.73 -7.79
CA THR A 6 3.14 -7.82 -8.70
C THR A 6 4.09 -6.82 -9.37
N ALA A 7 5.04 -6.24 -8.62
CA ALA A 7 6.05 -5.34 -9.19
C ALA A 7 6.97 -6.04 -10.20
N LEU A 8 7.35 -7.29 -9.93
CA LEU A 8 8.13 -8.14 -10.84
C LEU A 8 7.32 -8.53 -12.09
N ALA A 9 6.03 -8.81 -11.94
CA ALA A 9 5.15 -9.15 -13.07
C ALA A 9 4.98 -7.98 -14.06
N GLY A 10 5.10 -6.73 -13.58
CA GLY A 10 5.05 -5.52 -14.41
C GLY A 10 6.40 -4.99 -14.89
N ALA A 11 7.53 -5.65 -14.57
CA ALA A 11 8.87 -5.08 -14.76
C ALA A 11 9.23 -4.72 -16.21
N PHE A 12 8.61 -5.40 -17.18
CA PHE A 12 8.83 -5.20 -18.62
C PHE A 12 7.65 -4.52 -19.32
N ARG A 13 6.88 -3.71 -18.59
CA ARG A 13 5.77 -2.92 -19.13
C ARG A 13 5.84 -1.48 -18.60
N SER A 14 5.38 -0.55 -19.42
CA SER A 14 5.02 0.81 -19.00
C SER A 14 3.52 1.02 -19.24
N GLU A 15 3.04 2.27 -19.15
CA GLU A 15 1.61 2.60 -19.26
C GLU A 15 0.98 2.09 -20.57
N ARG A 16 1.70 2.22 -21.69
CA ARG A 16 1.20 1.89 -23.04
C ARG A 16 2.08 0.92 -23.81
N LEU A 17 3.25 0.57 -23.29
CA LEU A 17 4.26 -0.22 -24.01
C LEU A 17 4.62 -1.50 -23.25
N THR A 18 4.96 -2.53 -24.02
CA THR A 18 5.59 -3.75 -23.54
C THR A 18 6.99 -3.86 -24.13
N TYR A 19 7.96 -4.30 -23.33
CA TYR A 19 9.35 -4.46 -23.74
C TYR A 19 9.67 -5.94 -23.82
N ARG A 20 9.90 -6.46 -25.04
CA ARG A 20 10.25 -7.87 -25.25
C ARG A 20 11.68 -8.03 -25.73
N ALA A 21 12.29 -9.16 -25.42
CA ALA A 21 13.60 -9.52 -25.99
C ALA A 21 13.52 -9.66 -27.51
N ILE A 22 14.65 -9.39 -28.17
CA ILE A 22 14.86 -9.67 -29.59
C ILE A 22 15.29 -11.13 -29.70
N GLU A 23 14.53 -11.96 -30.40
CA GLU A 23 14.72 -13.43 -30.45
C GLU A 23 15.48 -13.89 -31.70
N ASP A 24 15.96 -12.94 -32.51
CA ASP A 24 16.69 -13.19 -33.75
C ASP A 24 15.91 -14.01 -34.80
N THR A 25 14.58 -13.98 -34.73
CA THR A 25 13.68 -14.63 -35.69
C THR A 25 13.64 -13.87 -37.03
N GLU A 26 13.17 -14.53 -38.09
CA GLU A 26 13.00 -13.86 -39.39
C GLU A 26 12.05 -12.67 -39.33
N ALA A 27 11.01 -12.73 -38.47
CA ALA A 27 10.08 -11.63 -38.26
C ALA A 27 10.76 -10.42 -37.59
N ASP A 28 11.58 -10.67 -36.57
CA ASP A 28 12.36 -9.64 -35.87
C ASP A 28 13.37 -8.98 -36.83
N LYS A 29 14.12 -9.79 -37.58
CA LYS A 29 15.05 -9.31 -38.61
C LYS A 29 14.31 -8.53 -39.70
N ALA A 30 13.14 -9.00 -40.16
CA ALA A 30 12.28 -8.33 -41.14
C ALA A 30 11.87 -6.94 -40.69
N PHE A 31 11.38 -6.81 -39.45
CA PHE A 31 11.01 -5.53 -38.87
C PHE A 31 12.21 -4.57 -38.82
N VAL A 32 13.35 -4.98 -38.27
CA VAL A 32 14.53 -4.11 -38.16
C VAL A 32 15.04 -3.67 -39.54
N PHE A 33 15.11 -4.61 -40.50
CA PHE A 33 15.56 -4.28 -41.84
C PHE A 33 14.61 -3.30 -42.54
N ARG A 34 13.31 -3.62 -42.59
CA ARG A 34 12.32 -2.88 -43.38
C ARG A 34 11.93 -1.55 -42.72
N ASP A 35 11.58 -1.59 -41.44
CA ASP A 35 10.88 -0.49 -40.77
C ASP A 35 11.83 0.43 -39.99
N LEU A 36 13.08 0.01 -39.76
CA LEU A 36 14.10 0.82 -39.07
C LEU A 36 15.28 1.19 -39.97
N ASN A 37 15.95 0.20 -40.58
CA ASN A 37 17.22 0.42 -41.30
C ASN A 37 17.05 0.85 -42.77
N SER A 38 15.92 0.54 -43.40
CA SER A 38 15.65 0.91 -44.80
C SER A 38 15.03 2.31 -44.95
N ASP A 39 14.51 2.89 -43.87
CA ASP A 39 14.01 4.27 -43.87
C ASP A 39 15.16 5.26 -43.72
N PRO A 40 15.47 6.10 -44.74
CA PRO A 40 16.62 6.99 -44.69
C PRO A 40 16.54 8.03 -43.56
N ALA A 41 15.35 8.58 -43.31
CA ALA A 41 15.19 9.61 -42.29
C ALA A 41 15.38 9.04 -40.87
N ALA A 42 14.70 7.94 -40.54
CA ALA A 42 14.80 7.28 -39.25
C ALA A 42 16.23 6.76 -39.00
N PHE A 43 16.88 6.17 -40.01
CA PHE A 43 18.25 5.70 -39.89
C PHE A 43 19.24 6.86 -39.69
N GLY A 44 19.14 7.93 -40.48
CA GLY A 44 20.02 9.11 -40.35
C GLY A 44 19.83 9.90 -39.05
N MET A 45 18.70 9.73 -38.37
CA MET A 45 18.43 10.36 -37.07
C MET A 45 18.84 9.49 -35.87
N ALA A 46 18.91 8.17 -36.04
CA ALA A 46 19.19 7.21 -34.96
C ALA A 46 20.61 6.59 -35.03
N SER A 47 21.31 6.73 -36.16
CA SER A 47 22.61 6.14 -36.41
C SER A 47 23.64 7.17 -36.86
N PHE A 48 24.87 7.03 -36.39
CA PHE A 48 26.04 7.77 -36.88
C PHE A 48 26.78 7.04 -38.00
N ALA A 49 26.26 5.88 -38.44
CA ALA A 49 26.84 5.14 -39.55
C ALA A 49 26.71 5.93 -40.86
N MET A 50 27.61 5.64 -41.79
CA MET A 50 27.57 6.20 -43.14
C MET A 50 26.17 6.03 -43.76
N HIS A 51 25.58 7.15 -44.17
CA HIS A 51 24.25 7.20 -44.74
C HIS A 51 24.24 6.56 -46.14
N GLN A 52 23.84 5.30 -46.22
CA GLN A 52 23.80 4.50 -47.45
C GLN A 52 22.70 3.44 -47.33
N PRO A 53 22.18 2.92 -48.46
CA PRO A 53 21.26 1.78 -48.43
C PRO A 53 21.86 0.60 -47.67
N CYS A 54 21.15 0.10 -46.67
CA CYS A 54 21.56 -1.07 -45.90
C CYS A 54 21.13 -2.34 -46.65
N THR A 55 22.01 -3.34 -46.73
CA THR A 55 21.63 -4.69 -47.21
C THR A 55 21.06 -5.52 -46.06
N ARG A 56 20.19 -6.49 -46.35
CA ARG A 56 19.68 -7.44 -45.34
C ARG A 56 20.78 -8.09 -44.50
N GLN A 57 21.81 -8.63 -45.16
CA GLN A 57 22.95 -9.26 -44.49
C GLN A 57 23.65 -8.33 -43.49
N LYS A 58 23.90 -7.08 -43.88
CA LYS A 58 24.52 -6.07 -43.02
C LYS A 58 23.62 -5.67 -41.84
N SER A 59 22.31 -5.59 -42.07
CA SER A 59 21.32 -5.35 -41.01
C SER A 59 21.36 -6.46 -39.96
N ASP A 60 21.35 -7.72 -40.41
CA ASP A 60 21.32 -8.88 -39.52
C ASP A 60 22.63 -8.98 -38.70
N GLN A 61 23.78 -8.75 -39.32
CA GLN A 61 25.08 -8.69 -38.63
C GLN A 61 25.15 -7.60 -37.55
N ASN A 62 24.53 -6.44 -37.79
CA ASN A 62 24.47 -5.36 -36.82
C ASN A 62 23.61 -5.75 -35.60
N ILE A 63 22.48 -6.44 -35.82
CA ILE A 63 21.62 -6.93 -34.75
C ILE A 63 22.38 -7.93 -33.87
N GLU A 64 23.01 -8.94 -34.47
CA GLU A 64 23.80 -9.93 -33.73
C GLU A 64 24.90 -9.29 -32.88
N SER A 65 25.59 -8.28 -33.44
CA SER A 65 26.65 -7.55 -32.75
C SER A 65 26.10 -6.71 -31.59
N ALA A 66 24.96 -6.04 -31.79
CA ALA A 66 24.29 -5.28 -30.75
C ALA A 66 23.83 -6.17 -29.59
N LEU A 67 23.25 -7.33 -29.89
CA LEU A 67 22.81 -8.29 -28.88
C LEU A 67 23.97 -8.75 -27.99
N LYS A 68 25.13 -9.06 -28.57
CA LYS A 68 26.33 -9.51 -27.83
C LYS A 68 26.95 -8.42 -26.95
N ALA A 69 26.86 -7.15 -27.36
CA ALA A 69 27.50 -6.02 -26.68
C ALA A 69 26.56 -5.28 -25.71
N SER A 70 25.31 -5.73 -25.59
CA SER A 70 24.27 -5.06 -24.81
C SER A 70 24.05 -5.68 -23.43
N LEU A 71 23.86 -4.80 -22.44
CA LEU A 71 23.29 -5.13 -21.13
C LEU A 71 21.78 -5.38 -21.24
N LEU A 72 21.11 -4.68 -22.15
CA LEU A 72 19.70 -4.83 -22.48
C LEU A 72 19.50 -4.56 -23.96
N SER A 73 18.77 -5.43 -24.65
CA SER A 73 18.29 -5.21 -26.02
C SER A 73 16.85 -5.67 -26.11
N VAL A 74 15.94 -4.74 -26.40
CA VAL A 74 14.50 -5.01 -26.45
C VAL A 74 13.86 -4.36 -27.67
N PHE A 75 12.79 -4.99 -28.15
CA PHE A 75 11.80 -4.27 -28.94
C PHE A 75 10.85 -3.51 -28.02
N ILE A 76 10.54 -2.30 -28.45
CA ILE A 76 9.47 -1.49 -27.91
C ILE A 76 8.22 -1.92 -28.67
N CYS A 77 7.21 -2.44 -27.96
CA CYS A 77 6.01 -2.96 -28.58
C CYS A 77 4.75 -2.27 -28.06
N LEU A 78 3.75 -2.15 -28.94
CA LEU A 78 2.37 -1.96 -28.51
C LEU A 78 1.80 -3.30 -28.02
N PRO A 79 1.01 -3.31 -26.94
CA PRO A 79 0.33 -4.52 -26.49
C PRO A 79 -0.59 -5.06 -27.60
N GLY A 80 -0.73 -6.37 -27.69
CA GLY A 80 -1.68 -7.02 -28.60
C GLY A 80 -3.13 -6.68 -28.26
N ASN A 81 -4.08 -6.98 -29.16
CA ASN A 81 -5.50 -6.73 -28.92
C ASN A 81 -5.99 -7.53 -27.70
N GLU A 82 -6.65 -6.85 -26.75
CA GLU A 82 -7.18 -7.47 -25.52
C GLU A 82 -8.32 -8.48 -25.79
N ASP A 83 -8.94 -8.43 -26.98
CA ASP A 83 -10.04 -9.30 -27.41
C ASP A 83 -9.58 -10.64 -28.03
N GLU A 84 -8.27 -10.84 -28.23
CA GLU A 84 -7.70 -12.07 -28.80
C GLU A 84 -6.92 -12.85 -27.73
N GLU A 85 -7.25 -14.15 -27.53
CA GLU A 85 -6.63 -15.01 -26.50
C GLU A 85 -5.10 -15.15 -26.65
N VAL A 86 -4.55 -14.93 -27.86
CA VAL A 86 -3.11 -14.84 -28.13
C VAL A 86 -2.87 -13.79 -29.22
N SER A 87 -2.54 -12.57 -28.82
CA SER A 87 -2.16 -11.49 -29.74
C SER A 87 -0.72 -11.06 -29.45
N ASP A 88 0.19 -11.31 -30.41
CA ASP A 88 1.60 -11.00 -30.24
C ASP A 88 1.83 -9.48 -30.20
N PRO A 89 2.67 -8.98 -29.26
CA PRO A 89 2.94 -7.55 -29.14
C PRO A 89 3.65 -7.02 -30.39
N THR A 90 3.09 -5.96 -30.99
CA THR A 90 3.56 -5.42 -32.27
C THR A 90 4.80 -4.54 -32.06
N PRO A 91 5.97 -4.88 -32.64
CA PRO A 91 7.17 -4.06 -32.52
C PRO A 91 7.01 -2.73 -33.26
N ILE A 92 7.39 -1.64 -32.60
CA ILE A 92 7.32 -0.27 -33.13
C ILE A 92 8.66 0.46 -33.07
N GLY A 93 9.66 -0.15 -32.44
CA GLY A 93 11.00 0.38 -32.33
C GLY A 93 11.91 -0.55 -31.54
N MET A 94 13.17 -0.16 -31.39
CA MET A 94 14.17 -0.89 -30.61
C MET A 94 14.87 0.04 -29.62
N LEU A 95 15.27 -0.53 -28.49
CA LEU A 95 16.04 0.14 -27.45
C LEU A 95 17.15 -0.78 -26.98
N PHE A 96 18.34 -0.21 -26.79
CA PHE A 96 19.47 -0.92 -26.25
C PHE A 96 20.19 -0.10 -25.17
N LEU A 97 20.69 -0.82 -24.18
CA LEU A 97 21.68 -0.35 -23.21
C LEU A 97 22.95 -1.13 -23.47
N SER A 98 24.01 -0.50 -23.95
CA SER A 98 25.27 -1.16 -24.29
C SER A 98 26.42 -0.73 -23.40
N ASP A 99 27.40 -1.62 -23.24
CA ASP A 99 28.64 -1.24 -22.59
C ASP A 99 29.35 -0.15 -23.40
N SER A 100 30.17 0.63 -22.70
CA SER A 100 31.09 1.63 -23.24
C SER A 100 32.07 1.12 -24.32
N GLY A 101 32.06 -0.18 -24.62
CA GLY A 101 32.86 -0.83 -25.67
C GLY A 101 34.16 -1.46 -25.18
N PHE A 102 34.39 -1.44 -23.86
CA PHE A 102 35.60 -1.98 -23.23
C PHE A 102 35.21 -2.82 -22.01
N ALA A 103 35.19 -4.14 -22.16
CA ALA A 103 34.78 -5.07 -21.08
C ALA A 103 35.59 -4.88 -19.79
N SER A 104 36.85 -4.43 -19.87
CA SER A 104 37.70 -4.10 -18.72
C SER A 104 37.24 -2.89 -17.91
N LEU A 105 36.28 -2.10 -18.43
CA LEU A 105 35.75 -0.89 -17.83
C LEU A 105 34.35 -1.07 -17.21
N ALA A 106 33.85 -2.31 -17.16
CA ALA A 106 32.56 -2.63 -16.55
C ALA A 106 32.43 -2.16 -15.09
N TYR A 107 33.55 -2.04 -14.35
CA TYR A 107 33.57 -1.55 -12.97
C TYR A 107 33.14 -0.09 -12.82
N PHE A 108 33.19 0.71 -13.90
CA PHE A 108 32.66 2.08 -13.89
C PHE A 108 31.14 2.15 -13.93
N ARG A 109 30.46 1.02 -14.16
CA ARG A 109 28.99 0.93 -14.15
C ARG A 109 28.34 1.99 -15.05
N ARG A 110 28.91 2.20 -16.24
CA ARG A 110 28.40 3.16 -17.23
C ARG A 110 27.80 2.40 -18.41
N THR A 111 26.61 2.81 -18.84
CA THR A 111 25.93 2.25 -20.01
C THR A 111 25.60 3.34 -21.03
N ARG A 112 25.50 2.97 -22.30
CA ARG A 112 25.03 3.84 -23.37
C ARG A 112 23.63 3.43 -23.81
N LEU A 113 22.71 4.38 -23.77
CA LEU A 113 21.35 4.21 -24.26
C LEU A 113 21.31 4.60 -25.74
N GLY A 114 20.72 3.71 -26.55
CA GLY A 114 20.29 4.02 -27.90
C GLY A 114 18.85 3.59 -28.14
N ILE A 115 18.16 4.33 -28.99
CA ILE A 115 16.75 4.12 -29.28
C ILE A 115 16.45 4.48 -30.72
N GLN A 116 15.60 3.69 -31.36
CA GLN A 116 15.04 3.99 -32.67
C GLN A 116 13.56 3.62 -32.67
N ILE A 117 12.71 4.52 -33.15
CA ILE A 117 11.27 4.30 -33.32
C ILE A 117 10.95 4.39 -34.81
N ALA A 118 10.19 3.42 -35.32
CA ALA A 118 9.72 3.42 -36.70
C ALA A 118 8.91 4.70 -36.99
N ASP A 119 9.08 5.28 -38.17
CA ASP A 119 8.54 6.60 -38.53
C ASP A 119 7.04 6.75 -38.21
N ALA A 120 6.23 5.75 -38.55
CA ALA A 120 4.78 5.69 -38.31
C ALA A 120 4.37 5.83 -36.81
N HIS A 121 5.31 5.66 -35.88
CA HIS A 121 5.08 5.71 -34.43
C HIS A 121 5.78 6.88 -33.74
N GLN A 122 6.52 7.72 -34.48
CA GLN A 122 7.15 8.91 -33.93
C GLN A 122 6.12 10.01 -33.61
N GLY A 123 6.49 10.95 -32.74
CA GLY A 123 5.62 12.07 -32.34
C GLY A 123 4.47 11.71 -31.39
N LYS A 124 4.28 10.42 -31.06
CA LYS A 124 3.19 9.92 -30.19
C LYS A 124 3.57 9.78 -28.70
N GLY A 125 4.77 10.24 -28.33
CA GLY A 125 5.32 10.18 -26.98
C GLY A 125 5.95 8.84 -26.58
N TYR A 126 6.01 7.84 -27.47
CA TYR A 126 6.58 6.52 -27.16
C TYR A 126 8.09 6.57 -26.85
N GLY A 127 8.86 7.44 -27.50
CA GLY A 127 10.27 7.62 -27.19
C GLY A 127 10.51 8.07 -25.74
N THR A 128 9.71 9.04 -25.26
CA THR A 128 9.76 9.52 -23.87
C THR A 128 9.50 8.39 -22.88
N GLU A 129 8.46 7.60 -23.14
CA GLU A 129 8.03 6.50 -22.27
C GLU A 129 9.08 5.38 -22.24
N ALA A 130 9.59 4.98 -23.41
CA ALA A 130 10.61 3.94 -23.53
C ALA A 130 11.94 4.33 -22.88
N ILE A 131 12.41 5.57 -23.05
CA ILE A 131 13.63 6.04 -22.39
C ILE A 131 13.44 6.09 -20.88
N SER A 132 12.29 6.58 -20.40
CA SER A 132 12.00 6.65 -18.96
C SER A 132 12.04 5.26 -18.32
N TRP A 133 11.39 4.27 -18.96
CA TRP A 133 11.43 2.88 -18.51
C TRP A 133 12.84 2.31 -18.53
N ALA A 134 13.61 2.52 -19.61
CA ALA A 134 14.96 1.99 -19.73
C ALA A 134 15.93 2.60 -18.69
N VAL A 135 15.79 3.89 -18.39
CA VAL A 135 16.57 4.58 -17.36
C VAL A 135 16.21 4.05 -15.98
N ASP A 136 14.91 3.93 -15.66
CA ASP A 136 14.45 3.28 -14.43
C ASP A 136 15.02 1.86 -14.32
N TRP A 137 15.00 1.10 -15.42
CA TRP A 137 15.50 -0.26 -15.44
C TRP A 137 17.02 -0.33 -15.19
N ALA A 138 17.77 0.56 -15.85
CA ALA A 138 19.22 0.63 -15.73
C ALA A 138 19.66 0.90 -14.29
N PHE A 139 19.01 1.85 -13.60
CA PHE A 139 19.35 2.19 -12.23
C PHE A 139 18.79 1.17 -11.21
N LEU A 140 17.52 0.77 -11.33
CA LEU A 140 16.87 -0.13 -10.35
C LEU A 140 17.34 -1.57 -10.43
N TRP A 141 17.48 -2.11 -11.64
CA TRP A 141 17.71 -3.55 -11.84
C TRP A 141 19.14 -3.86 -12.23
N ALA A 142 19.70 -3.10 -13.17
CA ALA A 142 21.08 -3.33 -13.60
C ALA A 142 22.12 -2.68 -12.68
N GLY A 143 21.69 -1.78 -11.79
CA GLY A 143 22.56 -1.09 -10.87
C GLY A 143 23.68 -0.35 -11.58
N VAL A 144 23.40 0.40 -12.64
CA VAL A 144 24.41 1.28 -13.25
C VAL A 144 24.60 2.56 -12.41
N HIS A 145 25.76 3.21 -12.51
CA HIS A 145 25.99 4.51 -11.88
C HIS A 145 25.64 5.69 -12.81
N SER A 146 25.79 5.49 -14.13
CA SER A 146 25.48 6.52 -15.12
C SER A 146 24.93 5.94 -16.42
N VAL A 147 23.92 6.60 -16.98
CA VAL A 147 23.39 6.33 -18.33
C VAL A 147 23.79 7.48 -19.24
N ALA A 148 24.44 7.15 -20.35
CA ALA A 148 24.89 8.14 -21.34
C ALA A 148 24.22 7.92 -22.69
N LEU A 149 24.16 8.96 -23.51
CA LEU A 149 23.71 8.88 -24.88
C LEU A 149 24.40 9.96 -25.73
N MET A 150 24.29 9.83 -27.05
CA MET A 150 24.85 10.79 -27.99
C MET A 150 23.80 11.16 -29.02
N THR A 151 23.80 12.41 -29.45
CA THR A 151 22.94 12.87 -30.54
C THR A 151 23.66 13.93 -31.38
N ALA A 152 23.28 14.04 -32.65
CA ALA A 152 23.81 15.08 -33.52
C ALA A 152 23.16 16.42 -33.20
N SER A 153 23.89 17.53 -33.35
CA SER A 153 23.36 18.86 -33.06
C SER A 153 22.17 19.27 -33.94
N TYR A 154 22.02 18.68 -35.13
CA TYR A 154 20.83 18.88 -35.98
C TYR A 154 19.57 18.14 -35.47
N ASN A 155 19.70 17.21 -34.52
CA ASN A 155 18.57 16.46 -33.96
C ASN A 155 17.99 17.18 -32.73
N GLU A 156 17.51 18.40 -32.95
CA GLU A 156 16.96 19.27 -31.90
C GLU A 156 15.81 18.61 -31.13
N ARG A 157 15.00 17.79 -31.82
CA ARG A 157 13.90 17.04 -31.21
C ARG A 157 14.40 16.04 -30.16
N ALA A 158 15.46 15.30 -30.46
CA ALA A 158 16.04 14.36 -29.50
C ALA A 158 16.72 15.10 -28.36
N LEU A 159 17.46 16.18 -28.64
CA LEU A 159 18.10 17.00 -27.61
C LEU A 159 17.07 17.53 -26.60
N ALA A 160 16.00 18.16 -27.08
CA ALA A 160 14.93 18.68 -26.23
C ALA A 160 14.23 17.57 -25.42
N LEU A 161 14.09 16.37 -25.99
CA LEU A 161 13.55 15.21 -25.28
C LEU A 161 14.47 14.77 -24.14
N TYR A 162 15.78 14.63 -24.40
CA TYR A 162 16.75 14.19 -23.39
C TYR A 162 16.88 15.19 -22.26
N GLU A 163 16.95 16.49 -22.56
CA GLU A 163 16.96 17.55 -21.56
C GLU A 163 15.68 17.55 -20.71
N LYS A 164 14.51 17.37 -21.34
CA LYS A 164 13.23 17.24 -20.63
C LYS A 164 13.19 16.04 -19.70
N LEU A 165 13.81 14.93 -20.10
CA LEU A 165 13.98 13.72 -19.27
C LEU A 165 15.06 13.88 -18.20
N GLY A 166 15.75 15.03 -18.17
CA GLY A 166 16.70 15.38 -17.13
C GLY A 166 18.14 14.91 -17.38
N PHE A 167 18.47 14.48 -18.59
CA PHE A 167 19.86 14.31 -19.01
C PHE A 167 20.56 15.68 -19.09
N LYS A 168 21.86 15.69 -18.82
CA LYS A 168 22.71 16.88 -18.88
C LYS A 168 23.77 16.72 -19.96
N VAL A 169 24.14 17.81 -20.62
CA VAL A 169 25.26 17.83 -21.57
C VAL A 169 26.56 17.62 -20.80
N GLU A 170 27.29 16.54 -21.13
CA GLU A 170 28.61 16.22 -20.58
C GLU A 170 29.74 16.77 -21.48
N GLY A 171 29.50 16.87 -22.78
CA GLY A 171 30.50 17.33 -23.74
C GLY A 171 29.96 17.51 -25.14
N VAL A 172 30.69 18.28 -25.96
CA VAL A 172 30.38 18.52 -27.36
C VAL A 172 31.64 18.29 -28.19
N SER A 173 31.60 17.30 -29.08
CA SER A 173 32.65 17.10 -30.08
C SER A 173 32.31 17.92 -31.30
N ARG A 174 33.07 19.00 -31.51
CA ARG A 174 32.88 19.93 -32.64
C ARG A 174 33.14 19.25 -33.97
N GLU A 175 32.27 19.48 -34.95
CA GLU A 175 32.43 18.99 -36.32
C GLU A 175 32.71 17.47 -36.39
N ALA A 176 32.06 16.68 -35.53
CA ALA A 176 32.31 15.24 -35.41
C ALA A 176 31.45 14.39 -36.36
N ILE A 177 30.38 14.95 -36.92
CA ILE A 177 29.42 14.23 -37.77
C ILE A 177 29.36 14.91 -39.13
N TYR A 178 29.68 14.17 -40.19
CA TYR A 178 29.54 14.64 -41.57
C TYR A 178 28.22 14.15 -42.16
N MET A 179 27.35 15.09 -42.56
CA MET A 179 26.08 14.78 -43.21
C MET A 179 25.77 15.86 -44.26
N ASP A 180 25.42 15.44 -45.48
CA ASP A 180 25.04 16.33 -46.57
C ASP A 180 25.99 17.54 -46.77
N ARG A 181 27.29 17.26 -46.92
CA ARG A 181 28.37 18.25 -47.12
C ARG A 181 28.54 19.28 -46.00
N LYS A 182 27.94 19.04 -44.83
CA LYS A 182 28.09 19.86 -43.63
C LYS A 182 28.64 19.03 -42.49
N TRP A 183 29.40 19.70 -41.64
CA TRP A 183 29.87 19.15 -40.38
C TRP A 183 28.95 19.62 -39.26
N TYR A 184 28.55 18.69 -38.41
CA TYR A 184 27.70 18.91 -37.25
C TYR A 184 28.42 18.43 -36.00
N ASP A 185 28.02 18.99 -34.87
CA ASP A 185 28.58 18.62 -33.59
C ASP A 185 27.91 17.35 -33.06
N MET A 186 28.67 16.53 -32.33
CA MET A 186 28.13 15.42 -31.56
C MET A 186 27.98 15.86 -30.11
N VAL A 187 26.74 15.90 -29.63
CA VAL A 187 26.41 16.25 -28.26
C VAL A 187 26.35 14.97 -27.43
N GLN A 188 27.13 14.93 -26.36
CA GLN A 188 27.16 13.84 -25.38
C GLN A 188 26.35 14.26 -24.17
N LEU A 189 25.38 13.43 -23.79
CA LEU A 189 24.57 13.64 -22.61
C LEU A 189 24.68 12.48 -21.64
N GLY A 190 24.50 12.77 -20.36
CA GLY A 190 24.54 11.79 -19.28
C GLY A 190 23.56 12.10 -18.16
N MET A 191 23.24 11.06 -17.41
CA MET A 191 22.45 11.14 -16.19
C MET A 191 23.12 10.26 -15.13
N LEU A 192 23.31 10.82 -13.94
CA LEU A 192 23.81 10.09 -12.79
C LEU A 192 22.67 9.49 -11.96
N GLU A 193 22.95 8.38 -11.28
CA GLU A 193 22.01 7.69 -10.39
C GLU A 193 21.39 8.64 -9.36
N GLN A 194 22.18 9.53 -8.76
CA GLN A 194 21.69 10.49 -7.75
C GLN A 194 20.72 11.52 -8.34
N GLU A 195 20.93 11.93 -9.60
CA GLU A 195 20.08 12.89 -10.30
C GLU A 195 18.74 12.25 -10.64
N TRP A 196 18.78 11.01 -11.13
CA TRP A 196 17.61 10.18 -11.35
C TRP A 196 16.82 9.95 -10.05
N GLU A 197 17.49 9.58 -8.95
CA GLU A 197 16.85 9.39 -7.64
C GLU A 197 16.14 10.67 -7.17
N ALA A 198 16.79 11.83 -7.30
CA ALA A 198 16.23 13.10 -6.89
C ALA A 198 14.96 13.44 -7.70
N GLN A 199 14.98 13.19 -9.00
CA GLN A 199 13.80 13.37 -9.87
C GLN A 199 12.68 12.40 -9.49
N ARG A 200 13.00 11.12 -9.26
CA ARG A 200 12.03 10.10 -8.84
C ARG A 200 11.38 10.45 -7.50
N LYS A 201 12.17 10.88 -6.50
CA LYS A 201 11.67 11.37 -5.20
C LYS A 201 10.75 12.57 -5.37
N LYS A 202 11.09 13.52 -6.26
CA LYS A 202 10.24 14.68 -6.58
C LYS A 202 8.90 14.24 -7.18
N SER A 203 8.90 13.33 -8.15
CA SER A 203 7.69 12.80 -8.79
C SER A 203 6.78 12.08 -7.79
N ILE A 204 7.35 11.19 -6.95
CA ILE A 204 6.61 10.50 -5.88
C ILE A 204 5.97 11.52 -4.93
N ARG A 205 6.72 12.56 -4.52
CA ARG A 205 6.21 13.59 -3.61
C ARG A 205 5.08 14.42 -4.22
N VAL A 206 5.14 14.70 -5.53
CA VAL A 206 4.06 15.39 -6.25
C VAL A 206 2.81 14.52 -6.32
N GLN A 207 2.95 13.23 -6.64
CA GLN A 207 1.83 12.30 -6.69
C GLN A 207 1.19 12.13 -5.30
N HIS A 208 2.01 11.86 -4.28
CA HIS A 208 1.56 11.77 -2.89
C HIS A 208 0.85 13.06 -2.43
N ARG A 209 1.32 14.24 -2.85
CA ARG A 209 0.64 15.51 -2.57
C ARG A 209 -0.75 15.58 -3.21
N ARG A 210 -0.93 15.08 -4.43
CA ARG A 210 -2.25 15.08 -5.10
C ARG A 210 -3.22 14.17 -4.37
N ASP A 211 -2.78 12.95 -4.05
CA ASP A 211 -3.61 11.94 -3.37
C ASP A 211 -3.96 12.40 -1.93
N HIS A 212 -2.98 12.96 -1.22
CA HIS A 212 -3.18 13.50 0.13
C HIS A 212 -4.04 14.77 0.15
N LYS A 213 -3.99 15.61 -0.89
CA LYS A 213 -4.72 16.89 -0.93
C LYS A 213 -6.23 16.67 -0.83
N GLN A 214 -6.77 15.71 -1.57
CA GLN A 214 -8.21 15.41 -1.55
C GLN A 214 -8.69 14.98 -0.15
N LEU A 215 -7.96 14.06 0.49
CA LEU A 215 -8.27 13.61 1.85
C LEU A 215 -8.11 14.73 2.88
N CYS A 216 -7.08 15.57 2.75
CA CYS A 216 -6.89 16.72 3.65
C CYS A 216 -8.00 17.76 3.54
N GLU A 217 -8.46 18.04 2.33
CA GLU A 217 -9.59 18.95 2.09
C GLU A 217 -10.85 18.38 2.75
N LEU A 218 -11.13 17.08 2.57
CA LEU A 218 -12.26 16.41 3.21
C LEU A 218 -12.20 16.44 4.74
N ILE A 219 -11.05 16.15 5.35
CA ILE A 219 -10.88 16.23 6.82
C ILE A 219 -11.09 17.67 7.30
N LYS A 220 -10.58 18.67 6.57
CA LYS A 220 -10.77 20.07 6.90
C LYS A 220 -12.26 20.45 6.86
N GLU A 221 -12.98 20.02 5.83
CA GLU A 221 -14.41 20.25 5.69
C GLU A 221 -15.21 19.58 6.82
N ASN A 222 -14.92 18.32 7.14
CA ASN A 222 -15.59 17.61 8.24
C ASN A 222 -15.30 18.23 9.62
N ARG A 223 -14.07 18.70 9.86
CA ARG A 223 -13.75 19.49 11.07
C ARG A 223 -14.57 20.78 11.13
N GLN A 224 -14.75 21.46 10.00
CA GLN A 224 -15.55 22.68 9.94
C GLN A 224 -17.03 22.38 10.22
N ASP A 225 -17.57 21.29 9.68
CA ASP A 225 -18.95 20.89 9.95
C ASP A 225 -19.16 20.50 11.43
N VAL A 226 -18.29 19.69 12.02
CA VAL A 226 -18.34 19.36 13.47
C VAL A 226 -18.40 20.64 14.31
N ASN A 227 -17.51 21.60 14.04
CA ASN A 227 -17.49 22.89 14.74
C ASN A 227 -18.76 23.71 14.50
N ALA A 228 -19.33 23.68 13.29
CA ALA A 228 -20.56 24.38 12.95
C ALA A 228 -21.77 23.77 13.68
N GLN A 229 -21.89 22.44 13.70
CA GLN A 229 -22.96 21.74 14.42
C GLN A 229 -22.84 21.95 15.94
N GLU A 230 -21.63 21.97 16.49
CA GLU A 230 -21.40 22.30 17.91
C GLU A 230 -21.92 23.70 18.25
N ARG A 231 -21.56 24.70 17.44
CA ARG A 231 -22.03 26.09 17.65
C ARG A 231 -23.55 26.20 17.59
N LYS A 232 -24.19 25.52 16.63
CA LYS A 232 -25.65 25.46 16.53
C LYS A 232 -26.27 24.87 17.78
N LEU A 233 -25.75 23.74 18.25
CA LEU A 233 -26.29 23.05 19.42
C LEU A 233 -26.15 23.90 20.70
N ARG A 234 -24.99 24.52 20.91
CA ARG A 234 -24.76 25.46 22.02
C ARG A 234 -25.68 26.68 21.95
N ALA A 235 -25.97 27.18 20.74
CA ALA A 235 -26.88 28.30 20.55
C ALA A 235 -28.34 27.94 20.88
N ILE A 236 -28.82 26.77 20.41
CA ILE A 236 -30.16 26.27 20.73
C ILE A 236 -30.34 26.12 22.25
N SER A 237 -29.36 25.50 22.92
CA SER A 237 -29.42 25.31 24.37
C SER A 237 -29.54 26.64 25.14
N ARG A 238 -28.83 27.69 24.71
CA ARG A 238 -28.92 29.03 25.31
C ARG A 238 -30.31 29.66 25.10
N LEU A 239 -30.87 29.51 23.91
CA LEU A 239 -32.19 30.08 23.56
C LEU A 239 -33.34 29.41 24.32
N SER A 240 -33.22 28.13 24.66
CA SER A 240 -34.20 27.39 25.45
C SER A 240 -34.17 27.69 26.95
N GLY A 241 -33.39 28.69 27.40
CA GLY A 241 -33.30 29.07 28.82
C GLY A 241 -32.46 28.12 29.68
N ASN A 242 -31.82 27.10 29.09
CA ASN A 242 -30.85 26.26 29.77
C ASN A 242 -29.49 26.97 29.80
N ALA A 243 -29.11 27.50 30.97
CA ALA A 243 -27.81 28.14 31.16
C ALA A 243 -26.63 27.13 31.29
N GLY A 244 -26.92 25.83 31.33
CA GLY A 244 -25.92 24.76 31.45
C GLY A 244 -25.27 24.37 30.12
N ASP A 245 -24.12 23.69 30.21
CA ASP A 245 -23.46 23.09 29.04
C ASP A 245 -24.28 21.90 28.51
N VAL A 246 -24.78 22.00 27.28
CA VAL A 246 -25.63 20.98 26.64
C VAL A 246 -24.98 19.60 26.62
N PHE A 247 -23.66 19.54 26.48
CA PHE A 247 -22.90 18.28 26.46
C PHE A 247 -22.85 17.63 27.85
N ALA A 248 -22.63 18.41 28.90
CA ALA A 248 -22.65 17.91 30.28
C ALA A 248 -24.06 17.49 30.72
N GLN A 249 -25.08 18.30 30.41
CA GLN A 249 -26.47 18.05 30.80
C GLN A 249 -27.04 16.78 30.18
N TRP A 250 -26.69 16.52 28.91
CA TRP A 250 -27.19 15.39 28.15
C TRP A 250 -26.18 14.24 28.03
N ARG A 251 -25.09 14.26 28.80
CA ARG A 251 -24.08 13.18 28.81
C ARG A 251 -24.76 11.83 29.06
N GLY A 252 -24.32 10.81 28.32
CA GLY A 252 -24.90 9.47 28.26
C GLY A 252 -26.24 9.34 27.53
N ARG A 253 -27.05 10.41 27.44
CA ARG A 253 -28.38 10.42 26.81
C ARG A 253 -28.44 11.32 25.57
N PHE A 254 -27.29 11.71 25.03
CA PHE A 254 -27.18 12.77 24.02
C PHE A 254 -27.97 12.44 22.76
N TRP A 255 -27.97 11.18 22.33
CA TRP A 255 -28.70 10.69 21.16
C TRP A 255 -30.24 10.84 21.25
N ARG A 256 -30.79 10.97 22.47
CA ARG A 256 -32.23 11.20 22.68
C ARG A 256 -32.65 12.62 22.29
N LEU A 257 -31.72 13.58 22.32
CA LEU A 257 -31.94 14.95 21.85
C LEU A 257 -31.87 14.97 20.32
N ALA A 258 -32.98 15.30 19.64
CA ALA A 258 -33.03 15.26 18.17
C ALA A 258 -32.02 16.22 17.53
N GLU A 259 -31.81 17.38 18.16
CA GLU A 259 -30.90 18.45 17.75
C GLU A 259 -29.43 18.05 17.85
N SER A 260 -29.08 17.03 18.65
CA SER A 260 -27.71 16.56 18.81
C SER A 260 -27.25 15.62 17.69
N ARG A 261 -28.20 14.99 16.98
CA ARG A 261 -27.92 13.95 15.98
C ARG A 261 -27.04 14.47 14.83
N PRO A 262 -27.28 15.67 14.25
CA PRO A 262 -26.40 16.22 13.22
C PRO A 262 -24.95 16.37 13.69
N TYR A 263 -24.72 16.74 14.97
CA TYR A 263 -23.37 16.84 15.53
C TYR A 263 -22.67 15.47 15.63
N MET A 264 -23.40 14.46 16.12
CA MET A 264 -22.88 13.09 16.23
C MET A 264 -22.57 12.49 14.85
N ILE A 265 -23.43 12.74 13.85
CA ILE A 265 -23.22 12.34 12.45
C ILE A 265 -22.00 13.05 11.86
N ALA A 266 -21.85 14.37 12.08
CA ALA A 266 -20.68 15.12 11.64
C ALA A 266 -19.38 14.59 12.26
N ARG A 267 -19.40 14.24 13.57
CA ARG A 267 -18.25 13.60 14.22
C ARG A 267 -17.91 12.25 13.61
N GLN A 268 -18.91 11.41 13.31
CA GLN A 268 -18.67 10.15 12.62
C GLN A 268 -18.06 10.37 11.23
N GLY A 269 -18.55 11.34 10.45
CA GLY A 269 -17.97 11.68 9.14
C GLY A 269 -16.50 12.13 9.23
N LEU A 270 -16.15 12.86 10.29
CA LEU A 270 -14.75 13.20 10.58
C LEU A 270 -13.92 11.94 10.92
N VAL A 271 -14.43 11.07 11.78
CA VAL A 271 -13.81 9.77 12.10
C VAL A 271 -13.57 8.96 10.82
N ASP A 272 -14.58 8.77 9.98
CA ASP A 272 -14.46 8.02 8.73
C ASP A 272 -13.36 8.60 7.81
N SER A 273 -13.23 9.93 7.78
CA SER A 273 -12.21 10.62 6.99
C SER A 273 -10.82 10.46 7.57
N LEU A 274 -10.67 10.51 8.89
CA LEU A 274 -9.41 10.25 9.59
C LEU A 274 -8.94 8.81 9.36
N LEU A 275 -9.86 7.84 9.41
CA LEU A 275 -9.54 6.43 9.20
C LEU A 275 -9.10 6.09 7.76
N ASN A 276 -9.35 6.97 6.79
CA ASN A 276 -8.80 6.84 5.43
C ASN A 276 -7.32 7.24 5.33
N ILE A 277 -6.71 7.75 6.40
CA ILE A 277 -5.29 8.09 6.47
C ILE A 277 -4.57 7.08 7.36
N ASP A 278 -3.65 6.33 6.77
CA ASP A 278 -2.81 5.35 7.48
C ASP A 278 -1.68 6.04 8.27
N THR A 279 -2.05 6.73 9.36
CA THR A 279 -1.10 7.34 10.29
C THR A 279 -1.56 7.16 11.73
N ARG A 280 -0.60 6.93 12.64
CA ARG A 280 -0.86 6.81 14.08
C ARG A 280 -1.62 8.02 14.66
N HIS A 281 -1.30 9.24 14.20
CA HIS A 281 -1.99 10.46 14.65
C HIS A 281 -3.47 10.46 14.26
N ALA A 282 -3.79 10.08 13.02
CA ALA A 282 -5.18 10.01 12.57
C ALA A 282 -5.97 8.95 13.35
N SER A 283 -5.39 7.77 13.58
CA SER A 283 -5.99 6.72 14.42
C SER A 283 -6.21 7.18 15.87
N GLN A 284 -5.27 7.96 16.42
CA GLN A 284 -5.38 8.51 17.78
C GLN A 284 -6.53 9.52 17.87
N GLU A 285 -6.57 10.51 16.98
CA GLU A 285 -7.65 11.51 16.91
C GLU A 285 -9.02 10.85 16.69
N ALA A 286 -9.09 9.85 15.81
CA ALA A 286 -10.32 9.09 15.58
C ALA A 286 -10.78 8.35 16.85
N ALA A 287 -9.87 7.67 17.56
CA ALA A 287 -10.19 6.98 18.81
C ALA A 287 -10.64 7.96 19.91
N GLU A 288 -10.04 9.15 20.00
CA GLU A 288 -10.48 10.22 20.92
C GLU A 288 -11.93 10.65 20.61
N HIS A 289 -12.25 10.92 19.34
CA HIS A 289 -13.62 11.23 18.93
C HIS A 289 -14.61 10.11 19.24
N MET A 290 -14.24 8.84 19.00
CA MET A 290 -15.07 7.68 19.32
C MET A 290 -15.33 7.55 20.83
N ARG A 291 -14.30 7.71 21.67
CA ARG A 291 -14.44 7.67 23.14
C ARG A 291 -15.39 8.77 23.62
N ASP A 292 -15.23 9.99 23.14
CA ASP A 292 -16.14 11.10 23.46
C ASP A 292 -17.58 10.81 23.05
N MET A 293 -17.78 10.29 21.83
CA MET A 293 -19.11 9.96 21.32
C MET A 293 -19.79 8.88 22.17
N LEU A 294 -19.05 7.87 22.61
CA LEU A 294 -19.54 6.84 23.52
C LEU A 294 -19.90 7.40 24.91
N GLN A 295 -19.14 8.38 25.41
CA GLN A 295 -19.48 9.08 26.66
C GLN A 295 -20.74 9.95 26.52
N LEU A 296 -20.95 10.57 25.35
CA LEU A 296 -22.16 11.35 25.06
C LEU A 296 -23.38 10.43 24.88
N ALA A 297 -23.23 9.29 24.22
CA ALA A 297 -24.30 8.35 23.94
C ALA A 297 -23.91 6.93 24.38
N ARG A 298 -24.14 6.60 25.67
CA ARG A 298 -23.75 5.30 26.27
C ARG A 298 -24.42 4.11 25.59
N ASN A 299 -25.67 4.28 25.12
CA ASN A 299 -26.44 3.27 24.37
C ASN A 299 -25.88 2.98 22.96
N ASP A 300 -24.89 3.73 22.49
CA ASP A 300 -24.22 3.52 21.21
C ASP A 300 -25.14 3.29 20.00
N GLY A 301 -26.11 4.19 19.78
CA GLY A 301 -27.03 4.09 18.64
C GLY A 301 -26.38 4.21 17.26
N MET A 302 -25.08 4.49 17.19
CA MET A 302 -24.30 4.62 15.95
C MET A 302 -23.32 3.46 15.72
N GLY A 303 -23.21 2.52 16.66
CA GLY A 303 -22.30 1.36 16.54
C GLY A 303 -20.82 1.70 16.66
N ILE A 304 -20.45 2.75 17.41
CA ILE A 304 -19.08 3.18 17.67
C ILE A 304 -18.28 2.11 18.43
N ARG A 305 -18.94 1.31 19.30
CA ARG A 305 -18.29 0.20 20.02
C ARG A 305 -17.67 -0.84 19.07
N ASN A 306 -18.18 -0.95 17.83
CA ASN A 306 -17.62 -1.84 16.81
C ASN A 306 -16.39 -1.27 16.08
N GLN A 307 -16.09 0.02 16.24
CA GLN A 307 -14.97 0.68 15.55
C GLN A 307 -13.78 0.85 16.48
N LEU A 308 -14.04 1.23 17.74
CA LEU A 308 -13.01 1.62 18.69
C LEU A 308 -11.97 0.53 18.98
N PRO A 309 -12.33 -0.75 19.22
CA PRO A 309 -11.34 -1.79 19.56
C PRO A 309 -10.26 -1.96 18.48
N GLY A 310 -10.64 -1.91 17.20
CA GLY A 310 -9.69 -2.00 16.09
C GLY A 310 -8.67 -0.86 16.11
N GLN A 311 -9.10 0.36 16.44
CA GLN A 311 -8.19 1.51 16.53
C GLN A 311 -7.27 1.45 17.75
N LEU A 312 -7.79 1.01 18.91
CA LEU A 312 -6.96 0.78 20.10
C LEU A 312 -5.82 -0.22 19.82
N LEU A 313 -6.10 -1.29 19.07
CA LEU A 313 -5.10 -2.28 18.68
C LEU A 313 -4.04 -1.76 17.70
N ARG A 314 -4.38 -0.78 16.83
CA ARG A 314 -3.40 -0.06 15.98
C ARG A 314 -2.52 0.88 16.78
N LEU A 315 -3.07 1.47 17.84
CA LEU A 315 -2.34 2.35 18.76
C LEU A 315 -1.44 1.59 19.74
N GLY A 316 -1.48 0.25 19.73
CA GLY A 316 -0.77 -0.63 20.66
C GLY A 316 -1.37 -0.65 22.07
N GLN A 317 -2.62 -0.21 22.21
CA GLN A 317 -3.37 -0.14 23.48
C GLN A 317 -4.13 -1.44 23.72
N ASP A 318 -3.43 -2.57 23.68
CA ASP A 318 -4.05 -3.91 23.64
C ASP A 318 -4.81 -4.24 24.94
N GLN A 319 -4.28 -3.83 26.09
CA GLN A 319 -4.95 -4.00 27.38
C GLN A 319 -6.24 -3.17 27.43
N GLU A 320 -6.20 -1.91 27.00
CA GLU A 320 -7.37 -1.03 26.98
C GLU A 320 -8.45 -1.57 26.02
N ALA A 321 -8.04 -2.11 24.86
CA ALA A 321 -8.95 -2.77 23.94
C ALA A 321 -9.64 -3.98 24.58
N TYR A 322 -8.88 -4.82 25.28
CA TYR A 322 -9.42 -5.99 25.97
C TYR A 322 -10.39 -5.60 27.09
N ASP A 323 -9.98 -4.66 27.95
CA ASP A 323 -10.78 -4.13 29.05
C ASP A 323 -12.12 -3.57 28.55
N PHE A 324 -12.08 -2.79 27.47
CA PHE A 324 -13.28 -2.25 26.81
C PHE A 324 -14.21 -3.35 26.32
N MET A 325 -13.68 -4.36 25.62
CA MET A 325 -14.49 -5.47 25.10
C MET A 325 -15.05 -6.36 26.22
N LYS A 326 -14.29 -6.55 27.31
CA LYS A 326 -14.76 -7.29 28.48
C LYS A 326 -15.86 -6.53 29.21
N TRP A 327 -15.67 -5.23 29.46
CA TRP A 327 -16.73 -4.37 30.01
C TRP A 327 -18.00 -4.49 29.16
N TRP A 328 -17.86 -4.39 27.84
CA TRP A 328 -18.98 -4.56 26.91
C TRP A 328 -19.65 -5.93 27.08
N ALA A 329 -18.88 -7.01 27.20
CA ALA A 329 -19.44 -8.35 27.38
C ALA A 329 -20.22 -8.51 28.69
N VAL A 330 -19.72 -7.88 29.76
CA VAL A 330 -20.34 -7.94 31.09
C VAL A 330 -21.66 -7.18 31.10
N ILE A 331 -21.71 -5.98 30.53
CA ILE A 331 -22.95 -5.18 30.53
C ILE A 331 -24.05 -5.77 29.64
N GLU A 332 -23.70 -6.46 28.54
CA GLU A 332 -24.70 -7.15 27.70
C GLU A 332 -25.25 -8.42 28.38
N ASN A 333 -24.56 -8.92 29.41
CA ASN A 333 -25.01 -10.07 30.20
C ASN A 333 -25.89 -9.66 31.39
N ASP A 334 -25.98 -8.36 31.68
CA ASP A 334 -26.67 -7.82 32.85
C ASP A 334 -28.01 -7.22 32.42
N ASP A 335 -29.09 -7.99 32.64
CA ASP A 335 -30.47 -7.57 32.34
C ASP A 335 -30.90 -6.33 33.15
N GLU A 336 -30.19 -5.99 34.24
CA GLU A 336 -30.44 -4.81 35.07
C GLU A 336 -29.64 -3.57 34.63
N HIS A 337 -28.73 -3.70 33.65
CA HIS A 337 -27.91 -2.59 33.18
C HIS A 337 -28.72 -1.59 32.34
N ASP A 338 -29.01 -0.41 32.89
CA ASP A 338 -29.53 0.73 32.12
C ASP A 338 -28.40 1.71 31.76
N ALA A 339 -27.94 1.68 30.50
CA ALA A 339 -26.94 2.61 30.00
C ALA A 339 -27.42 4.09 29.99
N SER A 340 -28.69 4.36 30.30
CA SER A 340 -29.26 5.70 30.50
C SER A 340 -29.15 6.17 31.96
N ASP A 341 -28.89 5.26 32.89
CA ASP A 341 -28.59 5.55 34.29
C ASP A 341 -27.12 5.99 34.42
N MET A 342 -26.95 7.23 34.84
CA MET A 342 -25.63 7.85 34.98
C MET A 342 -24.96 7.50 36.31
N SER A 343 -25.68 6.88 37.25
CA SER A 343 -25.16 6.41 38.53
C SER A 343 -24.44 5.06 38.42
N LEU A 344 -24.75 4.27 37.39
CA LEU A 344 -24.10 2.99 37.14
C LEU A 344 -22.64 3.19 36.64
N PRO A 345 -21.73 2.27 37.00
CA PRO A 345 -20.37 2.26 36.48
C PRO A 345 -20.33 2.22 34.96
N TYR A 346 -19.32 2.86 34.38
CA TYR A 346 -19.16 2.97 32.93
C TYR A 346 -17.68 2.90 32.56
N LEU A 347 -17.30 1.95 31.71
CA LEU A 347 -15.92 1.66 31.34
C LEU A 347 -15.02 1.46 32.56
N ASP A 348 -15.51 0.69 33.53
CA ASP A 348 -14.92 0.48 34.85
C ASP A 348 -14.07 -0.80 34.95
N VAL A 349 -14.02 -1.60 33.90
CA VAL A 349 -13.08 -2.72 33.80
C VAL A 349 -11.71 -2.17 33.43
N HIS A 350 -10.71 -2.46 34.25
CA HIS A 350 -9.32 -2.08 34.02
C HIS A 350 -8.36 -3.20 34.45
N GLY A 351 -7.36 -3.49 33.61
CA GLY A 351 -6.34 -4.50 33.91
C GLY A 351 -6.90 -5.92 34.00
N ALA A 352 -7.95 -6.23 33.23
CA ALA A 352 -8.51 -7.57 33.19
C ALA A 352 -7.46 -8.59 32.69
N ASP A 353 -7.51 -9.80 33.25
CA ASP A 353 -6.57 -10.85 32.86
C ASP A 353 -6.83 -11.32 31.42
N VAL A 354 -6.00 -10.84 30.50
CA VAL A 354 -6.12 -11.19 29.08
C VAL A 354 -5.85 -12.67 28.79
N PHE A 355 -5.38 -13.47 29.75
CA PHE A 355 -5.21 -14.93 29.61
C PHE A 355 -6.44 -15.73 30.04
N GLU A 356 -7.46 -15.08 30.60
CA GLU A 356 -8.67 -15.74 31.08
C GLU A 356 -9.42 -16.49 29.96
N PRO A 357 -10.27 -17.48 30.34
CA PRO A 357 -11.08 -18.23 29.38
C PRO A 357 -11.94 -17.34 28.49
N VAL A 358 -12.05 -17.71 27.21
CA VAL A 358 -12.72 -16.89 26.19
C VAL A 358 -14.23 -17.10 26.09
N ALA A 359 -14.87 -17.70 27.09
CA ALA A 359 -16.31 -18.01 27.07
C ALA A 359 -17.18 -16.76 26.84
N LEU A 360 -16.77 -15.61 27.37
CA LEU A 360 -17.42 -14.31 27.15
C LEU A 360 -17.38 -13.81 25.69
N PHE A 361 -16.61 -14.45 24.82
CA PHE A 361 -16.41 -14.03 23.42
C PHE A 361 -16.63 -15.16 22.41
N THR A 362 -17.13 -16.32 22.85
CA THR A 362 -17.47 -17.45 21.97
C THR A 362 -18.98 -17.55 21.76
N ASN A 363 -19.48 -18.68 21.26
CA ASN A 363 -20.87 -18.82 20.81
C ASN A 363 -21.92 -18.72 21.93
N ASP A 364 -21.50 -18.91 23.18
CA ASP A 364 -22.34 -18.79 24.37
C ASP A 364 -22.29 -17.37 24.96
N SER A 365 -21.62 -16.44 24.26
CA SER A 365 -21.48 -15.04 24.66
C SER A 365 -22.80 -14.27 24.49
N PRO A 366 -23.11 -13.34 25.42
CA PRO A 366 -24.19 -12.36 25.25
C PRO A 366 -23.92 -11.37 24.11
N ILE A 367 -22.65 -11.12 23.76
CA ILE A 367 -22.26 -10.25 22.63
C ILE A 367 -22.56 -10.96 21.31
N ARG A 368 -23.36 -10.30 20.46
CA ARG A 368 -23.72 -10.81 19.13
C ARG A 368 -22.77 -10.33 18.03
N GLU A 369 -22.07 -9.23 18.28
CA GLU A 369 -21.19 -8.54 17.36
C GLU A 369 -19.92 -9.33 17.06
N LEU A 370 -19.41 -9.19 15.82
CA LEU A 370 -18.19 -9.87 15.37
C LEU A 370 -16.93 -9.19 15.92
N THR A 371 -16.93 -7.85 16.07
CA THR A 371 -15.73 -7.08 16.43
C THR A 371 -15.04 -7.60 17.68
N PRO A 372 -15.73 -7.82 18.82
CA PRO A 372 -15.04 -8.25 20.04
C PRO A 372 -14.32 -9.59 19.85
N ARG A 373 -14.97 -10.54 19.16
CA ARG A 373 -14.41 -11.87 18.89
C ARG A 373 -13.18 -11.79 17.99
N VAL A 374 -13.23 -10.94 16.97
CA VAL A 374 -12.13 -10.71 16.02
C VAL A 374 -10.95 -10.03 16.71
N CYS A 375 -11.20 -8.94 17.45
CA CYS A 375 -10.16 -8.20 18.17
C CYS A 375 -9.51 -9.05 19.26
N VAL A 376 -10.30 -9.78 20.07
CA VAL A 376 -9.75 -10.71 21.07
C VAL A 376 -8.93 -11.81 20.40
N THR A 377 -9.34 -12.32 19.23
CA THR A 377 -8.50 -13.28 18.47
C THR A 377 -7.13 -12.70 18.13
N LEU A 378 -7.08 -11.43 17.67
CA LEU A 378 -5.82 -10.75 17.38
C LEU A 378 -4.96 -10.58 18.63
N ILE A 379 -5.54 -10.16 19.76
CA ILE A 379 -4.82 -10.04 21.04
C ILE A 379 -4.23 -11.40 21.44
N LYS A 380 -5.02 -12.49 21.41
CA LYS A 380 -4.54 -13.83 21.75
C LYS A 380 -3.42 -14.30 20.81
N LEU A 381 -3.48 -13.96 19.51
CA LEU A 381 -2.40 -14.24 18.56
C LEU A 381 -1.13 -13.43 18.84
N ARG A 382 -1.25 -12.17 19.29
CA ARG A 382 -0.11 -11.35 19.73
C ARG A 382 0.56 -11.96 20.96
N LEU A 383 -0.23 -12.37 21.96
CA LEU A 383 0.27 -13.08 23.14
C LEU A 383 0.94 -14.41 22.78
N LEU A 384 0.36 -15.17 21.84
CA LEU A 384 0.97 -16.41 21.37
C LEU A 384 2.34 -16.18 20.73
N ASN A 385 2.49 -15.13 19.93
CA ASN A 385 3.78 -14.75 19.35
C ASN A 385 4.79 -14.36 20.45
N ASP A 386 4.37 -13.62 21.46
CA ASP A 386 5.22 -13.23 22.59
C ASP A 386 5.70 -14.47 23.37
N LEU A 387 4.78 -15.37 23.74
CA LEU A 387 5.14 -16.58 24.49
C LEU A 387 6.02 -17.54 23.68
N GLU A 388 5.75 -17.72 22.38
CA GLU A 388 6.63 -18.52 21.51
C GLU A 388 8.02 -17.89 21.35
N THR A 389 8.12 -16.55 21.43
CA THR A 389 9.41 -15.83 21.40
C THR A 389 10.18 -16.09 22.68
N LEU A 390 9.53 -16.00 23.83
CA LEU A 390 10.13 -16.34 25.13
C LEU A 390 10.54 -17.81 25.19
N GLN A 391 9.70 -18.73 24.71
CA GLN A 391 9.99 -20.18 24.70
C GLN A 391 11.23 -20.55 23.85
N LYS A 392 11.51 -19.76 22.79
CA LYS A 392 12.66 -19.94 21.91
C LYS A 392 13.91 -19.20 22.38
N ALA A 393 13.80 -18.32 23.38
CA ALA A 393 14.92 -17.59 23.91
C ALA A 393 15.96 -18.54 24.52
N ALA A 394 17.24 -18.15 24.47
CA ALA A 394 18.31 -18.98 25.02
C ALA A 394 18.11 -19.20 26.54
N PRO A 395 18.40 -20.41 27.07
CA PRO A 395 18.39 -20.65 28.51
C PRO A 395 19.28 -19.64 29.23
N GLY A 396 18.74 -18.93 30.23
CA GLY A 396 19.47 -17.92 31.00
C GLY A 396 19.49 -16.50 30.40
N ALA A 397 18.69 -16.21 29.36
CA ALA A 397 18.51 -14.84 28.88
C ALA A 397 18.07 -13.89 30.02
N SER A 398 18.68 -12.69 30.10
CA SER A 398 18.36 -11.71 31.15
C SER A 398 16.90 -11.25 31.05
N LEU A 399 16.34 -10.82 32.18
CA LEU A 399 14.97 -10.29 32.21
C LEU A 399 14.79 -9.07 31.31
N ASP A 400 15.80 -8.21 31.20
CA ASP A 400 15.77 -7.06 30.28
C ASP A 400 15.66 -7.51 28.83
N SER A 401 16.46 -8.51 28.41
CA SER A 401 16.39 -9.07 27.06
C SER A 401 15.03 -9.72 26.78
N ARG A 402 14.44 -10.40 27.77
CA ARG A 402 13.08 -10.97 27.65
C ARG A 402 12.04 -9.87 27.48
N ARG A 403 12.09 -8.79 28.28
CA ARG A 403 11.17 -7.64 28.19
C ARG A 403 11.24 -6.93 26.84
N GLU A 404 12.44 -6.77 26.28
CA GLU A 404 12.62 -6.14 24.96
C GLU A 404 12.05 -6.99 23.80
N SER A 405 11.84 -8.28 24.02
CA SER A 405 11.42 -9.23 22.98
C SER A 405 9.91 -9.43 22.85
N VAL A 406 9.10 -8.85 23.75
CA VAL A 406 7.66 -9.10 23.86
C VAL A 406 6.82 -7.82 23.91
N GLY A 407 5.51 -7.95 23.72
CA GLY A 407 4.57 -6.84 23.80
C GLY A 407 4.36 -6.27 25.22
N PRO A 408 3.67 -5.11 25.34
CA PRO A 408 3.47 -4.40 26.61
C PRO A 408 2.73 -5.22 27.67
N ILE A 409 1.76 -6.05 27.27
CA ILE A 409 1.00 -6.89 28.20
C ILE A 409 1.93 -7.90 28.89
N VAL A 410 2.69 -8.68 28.12
CA VAL A 410 3.59 -9.70 28.68
C VAL A 410 4.73 -9.03 29.47
N THR A 411 5.17 -7.86 29.05
CA THR A 411 6.16 -7.06 29.79
C THR A 411 5.70 -6.73 31.21
N GLN A 412 4.41 -6.54 31.44
CA GLN A 412 3.86 -6.24 32.78
C GLN A 412 3.63 -7.49 33.65
N ARG A 413 3.76 -8.70 33.08
CA ARG A 413 3.50 -9.98 33.76
C ARG A 413 4.79 -10.66 34.18
N GLU A 414 5.29 -10.30 35.37
CA GLU A 414 6.51 -10.91 35.92
C GLU A 414 6.38 -12.42 36.14
N ASP A 415 5.17 -12.87 36.50
CA ASP A 415 4.83 -14.29 36.63
C ASP A 415 4.99 -15.07 35.32
N ILE A 416 4.84 -14.39 34.17
CA ILE A 416 5.09 -14.98 32.86
C ILE A 416 6.56 -14.84 32.50
N LEU A 417 7.13 -13.63 32.55
CA LEU A 417 8.52 -13.36 32.15
C LEU A 417 9.55 -14.22 32.88
N ASN A 418 9.32 -14.54 34.14
CA ASN A 418 10.24 -15.31 34.98
C ASN A 418 10.17 -16.82 34.74
N ARG A 419 9.21 -17.32 33.95
CA ARG A 419 9.09 -18.75 33.65
C ARG A 419 10.06 -19.15 32.55
N ASP A 420 10.58 -20.36 32.63
CA ASP A 420 11.39 -20.96 31.56
C ASP A 420 10.54 -21.83 30.62
N ASP A 421 9.44 -22.39 31.13
CA ASP A 421 8.50 -23.17 30.34
C ASP A 421 7.16 -22.42 30.19
N HIS A 422 6.87 -22.06 28.94
CA HIS A 422 5.63 -21.42 28.50
C HIS A 422 4.72 -22.38 27.72
N GLY A 423 5.13 -23.64 27.51
CA GLY A 423 4.39 -24.66 26.76
C GLY A 423 2.91 -24.78 27.16
N PRO A 424 2.57 -24.86 28.47
CA PRO A 424 1.18 -24.93 28.91
C PRO A 424 0.35 -23.71 28.50
N HIS A 425 0.90 -22.49 28.63
CA HIS A 425 0.21 -21.25 28.25
C HIS A 425 0.07 -21.13 26.73
N ILE A 426 1.06 -21.60 25.97
CA ILE A 426 1.03 -21.66 24.51
C ILE A 426 -0.12 -22.58 24.04
N GLU A 427 -0.25 -23.77 24.61
CA GLU A 427 -1.32 -24.71 24.23
C GLU A 427 -2.71 -24.22 24.65
N GLU A 428 -2.82 -23.57 25.82
CA GLU A 428 -4.06 -22.91 26.24
C GLU A 428 -4.45 -21.77 25.27
N LEU A 429 -3.51 -20.89 24.92
CA LEU A 429 -3.76 -19.83 23.93
C LEU A 429 -4.19 -20.39 22.58
N LYS A 430 -3.55 -21.46 22.09
CA LYS A 430 -3.97 -22.12 20.84
C LYS A 430 -5.39 -22.66 20.94
N THR A 431 -5.76 -23.25 22.08
CA THR A 431 -7.12 -23.74 22.33
C THR A 431 -8.15 -22.60 22.31
N GLN A 432 -7.85 -21.49 22.99
CA GLN A 432 -8.68 -20.29 23.00
C GLN A 432 -8.81 -19.67 21.60
N ILE A 433 -7.71 -19.58 20.83
CA ILE A 433 -7.71 -19.08 19.45
C ILE A 433 -8.59 -19.95 18.55
N ARG A 434 -8.50 -21.29 18.66
CA ARG A 434 -9.37 -22.20 17.89
C ARG A 434 -10.85 -22.00 18.25
N ALA A 435 -11.18 -21.80 19.52
CA ALA A 435 -12.54 -21.54 19.96
C ALA A 435 -13.09 -20.21 19.41
N LEU A 436 -12.30 -19.14 19.47
CA LEU A 436 -12.68 -17.83 18.91
C LEU A 436 -12.82 -17.89 17.38
N TYR A 437 -11.86 -18.54 16.69
CA TYR A 437 -11.92 -18.78 15.25
C TYR A 437 -13.21 -19.49 14.85
N ALA A 438 -13.54 -20.59 15.54
CA ALA A 438 -14.75 -21.35 15.29
C ALA A 438 -16.02 -20.53 15.57
N SER A 439 -16.00 -19.66 16.57
CA SER A 439 -17.12 -18.78 16.88
C SER A 439 -17.37 -17.76 15.78
N VAL A 440 -16.33 -17.06 15.32
CA VAL A 440 -16.44 -16.12 14.18
C VAL A 440 -16.88 -16.85 12.91
N GLN A 441 -16.32 -18.04 12.65
CA GLN A 441 -16.68 -18.85 11.48
C GLN A 441 -18.15 -19.28 11.50
N LYS A 442 -18.69 -19.61 12.69
CA LYS A 442 -20.11 -19.97 12.87
C LYS A 442 -21.01 -18.76 12.65
N SER A 443 -20.64 -17.59 13.17
CA SER A 443 -21.43 -16.35 13.01
C SER A 443 -21.38 -15.79 11.60
N ASN A 444 -20.21 -15.77 10.96
CA ASN A 444 -20.06 -15.33 9.59
C ASN A 444 -18.89 -16.04 8.89
N LYS A 445 -19.23 -17.03 8.06
CA LYS A 445 -18.27 -17.87 7.31
C LYS A 445 -17.40 -17.11 6.30
N TYR A 446 -17.75 -15.86 5.98
CA TYR A 446 -17.04 -15.05 4.98
C TYR A 446 -15.93 -14.19 5.60
N PHE A 447 -15.90 -13.99 6.92
CA PHE A 447 -14.95 -13.08 7.58
C PHE A 447 -13.49 -13.50 7.38
N TRP A 448 -13.11 -14.72 7.78
CA TRP A 448 -11.71 -15.17 7.73
C TRP A 448 -11.12 -15.21 6.32
N PRO A 449 -11.85 -15.71 5.29
CA PRO A 449 -11.39 -15.60 3.91
C PRO A 449 -11.19 -14.15 3.44
N ALA A 450 -12.11 -13.24 3.80
CA ALA A 450 -12.00 -11.83 3.44
C ALA A 450 -10.81 -11.14 4.13
N LEU A 451 -10.57 -11.43 5.41
CA LEU A 451 -9.41 -10.94 6.15
C LEU A 451 -8.07 -11.38 5.52
N CYS A 452 -8.03 -12.58 4.94
CA CYS A 452 -6.85 -13.10 4.26
C CYS A 452 -6.62 -12.51 2.85
N SER A 453 -7.63 -11.85 2.27
CA SER A 453 -7.63 -11.28 0.91
C SER A 453 -8.53 -10.03 0.82
N PRO A 454 -8.21 -8.95 1.57
CA PRO A 454 -9.12 -7.85 1.83
C PRO A 454 -9.44 -7.00 0.59
N SER A 455 -8.52 -6.91 -0.38
CA SER A 455 -8.70 -6.10 -1.59
C SER A 455 -9.96 -6.48 -2.38
N LYS A 456 -10.36 -7.76 -2.39
CA LYS A 456 -11.56 -8.21 -3.10
C LYS A 456 -12.84 -7.63 -2.52
N THR A 457 -12.88 -7.45 -1.20
CA THR A 457 -14.04 -6.91 -0.47
C THR A 457 -13.97 -5.38 -0.41
N MET A 458 -12.79 -4.83 -0.10
CA MET A 458 -12.59 -3.40 0.12
C MET A 458 -12.73 -2.55 -1.14
N ASN A 459 -12.51 -3.12 -2.32
CA ASN A 459 -12.65 -2.41 -3.60
C ASN A 459 -14.11 -2.30 -4.08
N GLN A 460 -15.07 -2.88 -3.37
CA GLN A 460 -16.49 -2.76 -3.68
C GLN A 460 -17.07 -1.47 -3.08
N PRO A 461 -18.21 -0.96 -3.57
CA PRO A 461 -18.94 0.09 -2.88
C PRO A 461 -19.51 -0.43 -1.55
N LEU A 462 -19.64 0.45 -0.55
CA LEU A 462 -20.27 0.12 0.73
C LEU A 462 -21.74 -0.29 0.51
N PRO A 463 -22.21 -1.36 1.16
CA PRO A 463 -23.59 -1.80 1.03
C PRO A 463 -24.53 -0.81 1.74
N GLY A 464 -25.68 -0.49 1.11
CA GLY A 464 -26.70 0.38 1.71
C GLY A 464 -27.45 -0.27 2.89
N SER A 465 -27.47 -1.60 2.95
CA SER A 465 -27.97 -2.38 4.08
C SER A 465 -27.29 -3.75 4.11
N PHE A 466 -27.28 -4.39 5.27
CA PHE A 466 -26.76 -5.75 5.44
C PHE A 466 -27.53 -6.49 6.53
N GLY A 467 -27.56 -7.80 6.44
CA GLY A 467 -28.07 -8.68 7.50
C GLY A 467 -26.93 -9.35 8.27
N PRO A 468 -27.13 -9.73 9.54
CA PRO A 468 -26.15 -10.53 10.28
C PRO A 468 -25.80 -11.83 9.54
N GLY A 469 -24.51 -12.16 9.47
CA GLY A 469 -23.99 -13.35 8.77
C GLY A 469 -23.84 -13.20 7.25
N SER A 470 -24.16 -12.05 6.67
CA SER A 470 -24.08 -11.81 5.22
C SER A 470 -22.66 -11.46 4.74
N PRO A 471 -22.34 -11.64 3.44
CA PRO A 471 -21.10 -11.13 2.85
C PRO A 471 -20.98 -9.59 2.95
N GLN A 472 -22.10 -8.87 2.89
CA GLN A 472 -22.17 -7.42 2.98
C GLN A 472 -21.77 -6.91 4.36
N GLU A 473 -22.15 -7.64 5.42
CA GLU A 473 -21.75 -7.36 6.80
C GLU A 473 -20.22 -7.25 6.92
N ILE A 474 -19.50 -8.21 6.32
CA ILE A 474 -18.04 -8.27 6.40
C ILE A 474 -17.37 -7.02 5.83
N HIS A 475 -17.97 -6.34 4.86
CA HIS A 475 -17.36 -5.15 4.27
C HIS A 475 -17.11 -4.06 5.32
N ILE A 476 -18.09 -3.83 6.20
CA ILE A 476 -17.98 -2.81 7.25
C ILE A 476 -17.03 -3.27 8.35
N PHE A 477 -17.23 -4.48 8.88
CA PHE A 477 -16.39 -4.99 9.98
C PHE A 477 -14.93 -5.20 9.57
N LEU A 478 -14.68 -5.55 8.31
CA LEU A 478 -13.32 -5.64 7.78
C LEU A 478 -12.64 -4.27 7.78
N ARG A 479 -13.33 -3.19 7.40
CA ARG A 479 -12.77 -1.82 7.44
C ARG A 479 -12.33 -1.41 8.85
N TYR A 480 -13.08 -1.79 9.87
CA TYR A 480 -12.74 -1.44 11.26
C TYR A 480 -11.51 -2.18 11.79
N ASN A 481 -11.23 -3.37 11.25
CA ASN A 481 -10.28 -4.31 11.86
C ASN A 481 -9.04 -4.56 11.00
N VAL A 482 -9.13 -4.48 9.67
CA VAL A 482 -8.11 -5.01 8.74
C VAL A 482 -6.71 -4.45 9.01
N ASP A 483 -6.59 -3.13 9.24
CA ASP A 483 -5.29 -2.48 9.43
C ASP A 483 -4.57 -3.05 10.65
N SER A 484 -5.26 -3.21 11.79
CA SER A 484 -4.67 -3.77 13.03
C SER A 484 -4.09 -5.18 12.83
N TRP A 485 -4.72 -5.99 11.97
CA TRP A 485 -4.26 -7.33 11.63
C TRP A 485 -3.04 -7.31 10.72
N TYR A 486 -3.00 -6.42 9.74
CA TYR A 486 -1.91 -6.31 8.77
C TYR A 486 -0.66 -5.63 9.35
N GLU A 487 -0.83 -4.73 10.31
CA GLU A 487 0.24 -4.15 11.12
C GLU A 487 0.91 -5.20 12.03
N THR A 488 0.19 -6.27 12.39
CA THR A 488 0.71 -7.35 13.25
C THR A 488 1.35 -8.46 12.41
N LYS A 489 2.67 -8.61 12.49
CA LYS A 489 3.41 -9.61 11.69
C LYS A 489 2.93 -11.04 11.95
N GLY A 490 2.66 -11.78 10.87
CA GLY A 490 2.45 -13.23 10.89
C GLY A 490 1.04 -13.72 11.30
N THR A 491 0.17 -12.86 11.80
CA THR A 491 -1.19 -13.23 12.26
C THR A 491 -2.07 -13.74 11.12
N THR A 492 -2.07 -13.07 9.97
CA THR A 492 -2.82 -13.50 8.78
C THR A 492 -2.34 -14.86 8.24
N ARG A 493 -1.05 -15.18 8.40
CA ARG A 493 -0.52 -16.52 8.06
C ARG A 493 -1.07 -17.60 8.99
N ARG A 494 -1.17 -17.31 10.30
CA ARG A 494 -1.76 -18.22 11.28
C ARG A 494 -3.25 -18.47 11.01
N ILE A 495 -4.01 -17.43 10.61
CA ILE A 495 -5.40 -17.61 10.17
C ILE A 495 -5.48 -18.49 8.90
N LYS A 496 -4.59 -18.30 7.92
CA LYS A 496 -4.53 -19.20 6.76
C LYS A 496 -4.26 -20.66 7.14
N ALA A 497 -3.40 -20.89 8.14
CA ALA A 497 -3.16 -22.23 8.66
C ALA A 497 -4.41 -22.81 9.34
N LEU A 498 -5.16 -22.01 10.11
CA LEU A 498 -6.45 -22.42 10.69
C LEU A 498 -7.47 -22.81 9.61
N ILE A 499 -7.58 -22.01 8.54
CA ILE A 499 -8.47 -22.31 7.40
C ILE A 499 -8.10 -23.64 6.73
N GLN A 500 -6.81 -23.96 6.66
CA GLN A 500 -6.28 -25.18 6.04
C GLN A 500 -6.25 -26.39 6.98
N GLY A 501 -6.56 -26.23 8.28
CA GLY A 501 -6.47 -27.29 9.28
C GLY A 501 -5.04 -27.58 9.76
N ASN A 502 -4.08 -26.69 9.53
CA ASN A 502 -2.65 -26.86 9.79
C ASN A 502 -2.12 -25.99 10.95
N PHE A 503 -2.99 -25.55 11.87
CA PHE A 503 -2.67 -24.57 12.92
C PHE A 503 -2.13 -25.16 14.22
#